data_AF-A0A752KB56-F1
#
_entry.id   AF-A0A752KB56-F1
#
_cell.length_a   1.000
_cell.length_b   1.000
_cell.length_c   1.000
_cell.angle_alpha   90.00
_cell.angle_beta   90.00
_cell.angle_gamma   90.00
#
_symmetry.space_group_name_H-M   'P 1'
#
loop_
_entity.id
_entity.type
_entity.pdbx_description
1 polymer ?
#
loop_
_entity_poly.entity_id
_entity_poly.type
_entity_poly.pdbx_seq_one_letter_code
_entity_poly.pdbx_strand_id
1 'polypeptide(L)'
;MPKNEFKAFAVGENANVLTQTEYENLPAVTSGFQAGIAESVQLNKVWRQASVIAAILGQFTADKSGDDVVDDGKLDVLMNSFVKALFNNSTEQLDPRYLKKDQNLADVPDKAAGRASLDVYSKTESNENYMAKSQNGADIPNKPLFIENLGLTETIQNLFPVGAPIPWPSDIIPAGYTIMQGQPFDKSVYPLLAKAYPSGVILDMRGWTIKGKPASGRAVLSQEMDGNKSHTHTARALDTDLGTKSTSSFDYGTKGSSSGGGHVHEFGSYVNSYWGDSNHTSFLTGGGAWTKVAGDHTHTTWIGPHGHTMYIGPHGHVVIVDAEGNVETTVKNIAFNYIVRLA
;
A
#
# COMPACT_ATOMS: atom_id res chain seq x y z
N MET A 1 12.11 -55.65 36.31
CA MET A 1 11.73 -56.76 35.41
C MET A 1 10.23 -56.90 35.47
N PRO A 2 9.54 -57.07 34.34
CA PRO A 2 8.09 -57.25 34.31
C PRO A 2 7.67 -58.46 35.14
N LYS A 3 6.53 -58.35 35.82
CA LYS A 3 6.03 -59.33 36.78
C LYS A 3 5.06 -60.29 36.10
N ASN A 4 5.19 -61.58 36.37
CA ASN A 4 4.19 -62.60 36.00
C ASN A 4 3.49 -63.13 37.26
N GLU A 5 2.17 -62.94 37.34
CA GLU A 5 1.35 -63.39 38.47
C GLU A 5 0.76 -64.79 38.28
N PHE A 6 0.71 -65.32 37.05
CA PHE A 6 0.27 -66.69 36.80
C PHE A 6 1.36 -67.67 37.24
N LYS A 7 1.08 -68.43 38.30
CA LYS A 7 2.04 -69.37 38.90
C LYS A 7 1.74 -70.81 38.52
N ALA A 8 2.81 -71.57 38.29
CA ALA A 8 2.70 -73.01 38.12
C ALA A 8 2.36 -73.67 39.47
N PHE A 9 1.29 -74.47 39.50
CA PHE A 9 0.81 -75.17 40.68
C PHE A 9 1.37 -76.60 40.74
N ALA A 10 1.72 -77.08 41.95
CA ALA A 10 2.12 -78.47 42.21
C ALA A 10 3.28 -79.00 41.34
N VAL A 11 4.32 -78.17 41.15
CA VAL A 11 5.54 -78.53 40.37
C VAL A 11 6.71 -79.07 41.22
N GLY A 12 6.54 -79.15 42.55
CA GLY A 12 7.57 -79.67 43.45
C GLY A 12 7.81 -81.17 43.30
N GLU A 13 8.98 -81.63 43.73
CA GLU A 13 9.44 -83.02 43.63
C GLU A 13 8.48 -84.05 44.26
N ASN A 14 7.74 -83.65 45.30
CA ASN A 14 6.78 -84.49 46.02
C ASN A 14 5.33 -83.99 45.87
N ALA A 15 4.99 -83.37 44.75
CA ALA A 15 3.63 -82.91 44.49
C ALA A 15 2.62 -84.07 44.49
N ASN A 16 1.49 -83.90 45.17
CA ASN A 16 0.39 -84.87 45.16
C ASN A 16 -0.35 -84.83 43.81
N VAL A 17 0.22 -85.44 42.78
CA VAL A 17 -0.28 -85.46 41.40
C VAL A 17 -0.08 -86.84 40.78
N LEU A 18 -1.01 -87.23 39.90
CA LEU A 18 -0.89 -88.48 39.16
C LEU A 18 0.35 -88.49 38.25
N THR A 19 0.91 -89.69 38.02
CA THR A 19 1.84 -89.90 36.91
C THR A 19 1.15 -89.59 35.58
N GLN A 20 1.93 -89.44 34.50
CA GLN A 20 1.34 -89.17 33.19
C GLN A 20 0.47 -90.34 32.71
N THR A 21 0.96 -91.57 32.88
CA THR A 21 0.26 -92.79 32.50
C THR A 21 -1.04 -92.99 33.28
N GLU A 22 -1.07 -92.73 34.59
CA GLU A 22 -2.32 -92.83 35.37
C GLU A 22 -3.34 -91.78 34.97
N TYR A 23 -2.89 -90.55 34.66
CA TYR A 23 -3.78 -89.48 34.21
C TYR A 23 -4.40 -89.79 32.85
N GLU A 24 -3.61 -90.21 31.86
CA GLU A 24 -4.11 -90.57 30.53
C GLU A 24 -5.12 -91.72 30.55
N ASN A 25 -4.99 -92.64 31.51
CA ASN A 25 -5.92 -93.75 31.72
C ASN A 25 -7.11 -93.40 32.62
N LEU A 26 -7.15 -92.21 33.23
CA LEU A 26 -8.26 -91.79 34.07
C LEU A 26 -9.49 -91.51 33.19
N PRO A 27 -10.64 -92.19 33.41
CA PRO A 27 -11.82 -91.98 32.57
C PRO A 27 -12.28 -90.51 32.48
N ALA A 28 -12.07 -89.75 33.56
CA ALA A 28 -12.41 -88.34 33.66
C ALA A 28 -11.61 -87.42 32.71
N VAL A 29 -10.50 -87.87 32.10
CA VAL A 29 -9.81 -87.09 31.05
C VAL A 29 -10.69 -86.91 29.82
N THR A 30 -11.47 -87.93 29.46
CA THR A 30 -12.36 -87.89 28.29
C THR A 30 -13.75 -87.38 28.66
N SER A 31 -14.31 -87.85 29.77
CA SER A 31 -15.70 -87.56 30.15
C SER A 31 -15.87 -86.46 31.18
N GLY A 32 -14.79 -85.87 31.69
CA GLY A 32 -14.81 -84.96 32.84
C GLY A 32 -15.17 -85.68 34.14
N PHE A 33 -15.01 -84.99 35.28
CA PHE A 33 -15.46 -85.52 36.56
C PHE A 33 -17.00 -85.53 36.60
N GLN A 34 -17.57 -86.72 36.78
CA GLN A 34 -19.00 -86.93 36.96
C GLN A 34 -19.39 -86.75 38.44
N ALA A 35 -20.70 -86.80 38.74
CA ALA A 35 -21.19 -86.65 40.12
C ALA A 35 -20.52 -87.66 41.08
N GLY A 36 -19.88 -87.17 42.13
CA GLY A 36 -19.12 -87.99 43.08
C GLY A 36 -17.96 -87.22 43.72
N ILE A 37 -17.07 -87.94 44.41
CA ILE A 37 -15.87 -87.38 45.04
C ILE A 37 -14.70 -87.54 44.06
N ALA A 38 -14.09 -86.43 43.65
CA ALA A 38 -12.84 -86.44 42.88
C ALA A 38 -11.63 -86.45 43.83
N GLU A 39 -10.65 -87.31 43.57
CA GLU A 39 -9.45 -87.36 44.41
C GLU A 39 -8.57 -86.13 44.16
N SER A 40 -7.98 -85.59 45.23
CA SER A 40 -7.12 -84.40 45.14
C SER A 40 -5.93 -84.63 44.20
N VAL A 41 -5.38 -85.85 44.14
CA VAL A 41 -4.29 -86.22 43.23
C VAL A 41 -4.68 -86.11 41.75
N GLN A 42 -5.95 -86.37 41.43
CA GLN A 42 -6.52 -86.27 40.09
C GLN A 42 -6.74 -84.80 39.71
N LEU A 43 -7.35 -84.01 40.61
CA LEU A 43 -7.58 -82.58 40.40
C LEU A 43 -6.27 -81.78 40.31
N ASN A 44 -5.30 -82.07 41.18
CA ASN A 44 -4.01 -81.42 41.17
C ASN A 44 -3.26 -81.64 39.86
N LYS A 45 -3.45 -82.78 39.19
CA LYS A 45 -2.85 -83.04 37.87
C LYS A 45 -3.44 -82.13 36.79
N VAL A 46 -4.75 -81.93 36.78
CA VAL A 46 -5.45 -81.00 35.87
C VAL A 46 -4.97 -79.56 36.13
N TRP A 47 -4.98 -79.13 37.40
CA TRP A 47 -4.53 -77.79 37.77
C TRP A 47 -3.06 -77.57 37.46
N ARG A 48 -2.19 -78.57 37.66
CA ARG A 48 -0.78 -78.50 37.28
C ARG A 48 -0.61 -78.30 35.78
N GLN A 49 -1.25 -79.12 34.93
CA GLN A 49 -1.11 -78.99 33.48
C GLN A 49 -1.58 -77.61 32.99
N ALA A 50 -2.73 -77.13 33.48
CA ALA A 50 -3.26 -75.82 33.08
C ALA A 50 -2.38 -74.66 33.58
N SER A 51 -2.02 -74.67 34.86
CA SER A 51 -1.24 -73.59 35.49
C SER A 51 0.21 -73.51 35.00
N VAL A 52 0.83 -74.64 34.63
CA VAL A 52 2.18 -74.66 34.04
C VAL A 52 2.17 -73.95 32.69
N ILE A 53 1.20 -74.23 31.83
CA ILE A 53 1.08 -73.54 30.53
C ILE A 53 0.78 -72.05 30.73
N ALA A 54 -0.14 -71.70 31.64
CA ALA A 54 -0.43 -70.31 31.97
C ALA A 54 0.81 -69.56 32.49
N ALA A 55 1.62 -70.19 33.35
CA ALA A 55 2.84 -69.59 33.88
C ALA A 55 3.90 -69.38 32.80
N ILE A 56 4.08 -70.34 31.87
CA ILE A 56 5.02 -70.21 30.75
C ILE A 56 4.59 -69.09 29.81
N LEU A 57 3.31 -69.07 29.39
CA LEU A 57 2.80 -68.03 28.51
C LEU A 57 2.83 -66.65 29.17
N GLY A 58 2.49 -66.58 30.46
CA GLY A 58 2.57 -65.35 31.24
C GLY A 58 4.01 -64.86 31.36
N GLN A 59 4.98 -65.74 31.59
CA GLN A 59 6.40 -65.36 31.67
C GLN A 59 6.93 -64.90 30.31
N PHE A 60 6.64 -65.63 29.24
CA PHE A 60 6.98 -65.22 27.88
C PHE A 60 6.40 -63.84 27.55
N THR A 61 5.13 -63.64 27.90
CA THR A 61 4.45 -62.36 27.69
C THR A 61 5.16 -61.25 28.43
N ALA A 62 5.40 -61.41 29.73
CA ALA A 62 6.09 -60.42 30.56
C ALA A 62 7.48 -60.08 30.02
N ASP A 63 8.29 -61.09 29.71
CA ASP A 63 9.66 -60.91 29.25
C ASP A 63 9.74 -60.21 27.89
N LYS A 64 8.83 -60.56 26.96
CA LYS A 64 8.88 -60.05 25.58
C LYS A 64 8.05 -58.80 25.35
N SER A 65 6.98 -58.55 26.09
CA SER A 65 6.21 -57.30 25.97
C SER A 65 6.84 -56.15 26.75
N GLY A 66 7.53 -56.46 27.86
CA GLY A 66 7.99 -55.47 28.82
C GLY A 66 6.91 -55.02 29.83
N ASP A 67 5.72 -55.59 29.77
CA ASP A 67 4.55 -55.23 30.58
C ASP A 67 4.30 -56.26 31.69
N ASP A 68 3.75 -55.83 32.82
CA ASP A 68 3.34 -56.76 33.88
C ASP A 68 2.12 -57.60 33.44
N VAL A 69 2.18 -58.89 33.74
CA VAL A 69 1.13 -59.87 33.47
C VAL A 69 0.44 -60.20 34.79
N VAL A 70 -0.69 -59.53 35.02
CA VAL A 70 -1.44 -59.49 36.29
C VAL A 70 -2.70 -60.36 36.22
N ASP A 71 -3.04 -61.03 37.32
CA ASP A 71 -4.27 -61.84 37.44
C ASP A 71 -5.44 -60.99 37.99
N ASP A 72 -5.94 -60.04 37.18
CA ASP A 72 -7.01 -59.10 37.56
C ASP A 72 -8.29 -59.25 36.71
N GLY A 73 -8.35 -60.26 35.85
CA GLY A 73 -9.48 -60.55 34.97
C GLY A 73 -9.59 -59.66 33.72
N LYS A 74 -8.65 -58.73 33.47
CA LYS A 74 -8.68 -57.85 32.29
C LYS A 74 -8.09 -58.51 31.05
N LEU A 75 -8.91 -59.32 30.38
CA LEU A 75 -8.50 -60.11 29.21
C LEU A 75 -7.91 -59.26 28.06
N ASP A 76 -8.44 -58.06 27.83
CA ASP A 76 -7.94 -57.18 26.75
C ASP A 76 -6.50 -56.70 27.00
N VAL A 77 -6.17 -56.40 28.27
CA VAL A 77 -4.83 -55.98 28.67
C VAL A 77 -3.84 -57.12 28.50
N LEU A 78 -4.24 -58.32 28.93
CA LEU A 78 -3.45 -59.54 28.77
C LEU A 78 -3.23 -59.87 27.29
N MET A 79 -4.28 -59.79 26.46
CA MET A 79 -4.21 -60.06 25.02
C MET A 79 -3.29 -59.06 24.31
N ASN A 80 -3.42 -57.77 24.60
CA ASN A 80 -2.54 -56.74 24.03
C ASN A 80 -1.07 -56.98 24.40
N SER A 81 -0.82 -57.33 25.66
CA SER A 81 0.52 -57.67 26.14
C SER A 81 1.07 -58.90 25.42
N PHE A 82 0.25 -59.94 25.24
CA PHE A 82 0.63 -61.17 24.53
C PHE A 82 0.94 -60.92 23.05
N VAL A 83 0.10 -60.14 22.35
CA VAL A 83 0.34 -59.74 20.97
C VAL A 83 1.62 -58.93 20.84
N LYS A 84 1.85 -57.97 21.74
CA LYS A 84 3.10 -57.19 21.79
C LYS A 84 4.32 -58.08 22.02
N ALA A 85 4.23 -59.06 22.92
CA ALA A 85 5.28 -60.06 23.13
C ALA A 85 5.59 -60.88 21.87
N LEU A 86 4.58 -61.31 21.11
CA LEU A 86 4.76 -62.00 19.84
C LEU A 86 5.46 -61.12 18.80
N PHE A 87 5.04 -59.87 18.65
CA PHE A 87 5.67 -58.93 17.73
C PHE A 87 7.13 -58.65 18.11
N ASN A 88 7.41 -58.36 19.38
CA ASN A 88 8.76 -58.09 19.86
C ASN A 88 9.67 -59.31 19.72
N ASN A 89 9.17 -60.51 20.04
CA ASN A 89 9.92 -61.73 19.81
C ASN A 89 10.18 -61.96 18.32
N SER A 90 9.20 -61.66 17.45
CA SER A 90 9.38 -61.79 16.00
C SER A 90 10.41 -60.81 15.44
N THR A 91 10.52 -59.59 15.98
CA THR A 91 11.50 -58.59 15.54
C THR A 91 12.90 -58.90 16.07
N GLU A 92 13.02 -59.41 17.30
CA GLU A 92 14.29 -59.86 17.87
C GLU A 92 14.84 -61.12 17.19
N GLN A 93 13.96 -62.04 16.79
CA GLN A 93 14.31 -63.30 16.12
C GLN A 93 14.53 -63.13 14.60
N LEU A 94 14.54 -61.89 14.07
CA LEU A 94 14.86 -61.65 12.66
C LEU A 94 16.30 -62.11 12.38
N ASP A 95 16.37 -63.33 11.86
CA ASP A 95 17.56 -64.03 11.39
C ASP A 95 18.39 -63.08 10.50
N PRO A 96 19.72 -63.01 10.68
CA PRO A 96 20.60 -62.27 9.78
C PRO A 96 20.50 -62.68 8.30
N ARG A 97 19.85 -63.80 7.96
CA ARG A 97 19.56 -64.24 6.59
C ARG A 97 18.40 -63.51 5.90
N TYR A 98 17.57 -62.73 6.60
CA TYR A 98 16.50 -61.95 5.99
C TYR A 98 16.92 -60.51 5.68
N LEU A 99 16.34 -59.95 4.61
CA LEU A 99 16.61 -58.60 4.14
C LEU A 99 16.14 -57.57 5.18
N LYS A 100 17.06 -56.87 5.84
CA LYS A 100 16.73 -55.80 6.78
C LYS A 100 16.54 -54.48 6.02
N LYS A 101 15.38 -53.85 6.17
CA LYS A 101 15.03 -52.58 5.50
C LYS A 101 16.14 -51.52 5.61
N ASP A 102 16.75 -51.41 6.79
CA ASP A 102 17.79 -50.41 7.08
C ASP A 102 19.21 -50.85 6.67
N GLN A 103 19.38 -52.12 6.26
CA GLN A 103 20.63 -52.66 5.73
C GLN A 103 20.54 -53.04 4.25
N ASN A 104 19.46 -52.68 3.57
CA ASN A 104 19.34 -52.86 2.13
C ASN A 104 20.55 -52.22 1.43
N LEU A 105 21.38 -53.06 0.80
CA LEU A 105 22.57 -52.66 0.06
C LEU A 105 23.70 -52.06 0.94
N ALA A 106 23.68 -52.31 2.25
CA ALA A 106 24.77 -51.91 3.14
C ALA A 106 26.05 -52.74 2.91
N ASP A 107 25.88 -53.94 2.38
CA ASP A 107 26.90 -54.89 1.95
C ASP A 107 27.48 -54.60 0.57
N VAL A 108 26.85 -53.70 -0.20
CA VAL A 108 27.36 -53.27 -1.50
C VAL A 108 28.51 -52.28 -1.26
N PRO A 109 29.78 -52.66 -1.52
CA PRO A 109 30.94 -51.85 -1.14
C PRO A 109 31.00 -50.55 -1.91
N ASP A 110 30.55 -50.58 -3.17
CA ASP A 110 30.42 -49.44 -4.05
C ASP A 110 28.98 -49.39 -4.59
N LYS A 111 28.14 -48.65 -3.87
CA LYS A 111 26.74 -48.47 -4.23
C LYS A 111 26.60 -47.83 -5.63
N ALA A 112 27.57 -47.03 -6.07
CA ALA A 112 27.54 -46.41 -7.40
C ALA A 112 27.81 -47.45 -8.49
N ALA A 113 28.81 -48.31 -8.31
CA ALA A 113 29.09 -49.43 -9.22
C ALA A 113 27.91 -50.44 -9.28
N GLY A 114 27.27 -50.71 -8.14
CA GLY A 114 26.08 -51.57 -8.09
C GLY A 114 24.89 -51.00 -8.87
N ARG A 115 24.64 -49.69 -8.76
CA ARG A 115 23.60 -49.01 -9.56
C ARG A 115 23.92 -49.02 -11.05
N ALA A 116 25.17 -48.77 -11.41
CA ALA A 116 25.63 -48.78 -12.80
C ALA A 116 25.50 -50.18 -13.43
N SER A 117 25.84 -51.24 -12.70
CA SER A 117 25.73 -52.62 -13.19
C SER A 117 24.28 -53.09 -13.37
N LEU A 118 23.34 -52.50 -12.62
CA LEU A 118 21.92 -52.83 -12.67
C LEU A 118 21.10 -51.86 -13.54
N ASP A 119 21.73 -50.85 -14.12
CA ASP A 119 21.09 -49.81 -14.95
C ASP A 119 19.91 -49.10 -14.25
N VAL A 120 20.05 -48.83 -12.94
CA VAL A 120 18.99 -48.17 -12.13
C VAL A 120 19.46 -46.81 -11.61
N TYR A 121 18.69 -45.76 -11.88
CA TYR A 121 19.07 -44.36 -11.65
C TYR A 121 18.33 -43.71 -10.45
N SER A 122 19.04 -42.88 -9.67
CA SER A 122 18.53 -42.21 -8.45
C SER A 122 18.17 -40.74 -8.69
N LYS A 123 16.96 -40.32 -8.30
CA LYS A 123 16.45 -38.93 -8.47
C LYS A 123 17.20 -37.85 -7.67
N THR A 124 18.09 -38.23 -6.76
CA THR A 124 18.72 -37.29 -5.79
C THR A 124 20.22 -37.09 -5.98
N GLU A 125 20.87 -37.84 -6.87
CA GLU A 125 22.28 -37.61 -7.20
C GLU A 125 22.41 -36.77 -8.46
N SER A 126 23.13 -35.65 -8.38
CA SER A 126 23.59 -34.87 -9.52
C SER A 126 24.70 -35.62 -10.25
N ASN A 127 24.33 -36.68 -10.97
CA ASN A 127 25.27 -37.39 -11.84
C ASN A 127 25.35 -36.69 -13.21
N GLU A 128 26.52 -36.72 -13.85
CA GLU A 128 26.81 -36.14 -15.17
C GLU A 128 25.87 -36.67 -16.28
N ASN A 129 25.17 -37.77 -16.00
CA ASN A 129 24.18 -38.39 -16.88
C ASN A 129 22.78 -37.73 -16.83
N TYR A 130 22.55 -36.76 -15.93
CA TYR A 130 21.36 -35.91 -15.98
C TYR A 130 21.65 -34.67 -16.83
N MET A 131 20.68 -34.26 -17.65
CA MET A 131 20.70 -32.96 -18.33
C MET A 131 20.77 -31.83 -17.30
N ALA A 132 21.98 -31.45 -16.88
CA ALA A 132 22.19 -30.32 -16.01
C ALA A 132 21.66 -29.09 -16.74
N LYS A 133 20.73 -28.33 -16.14
CA LYS A 133 20.11 -27.17 -16.80
C LYS A 133 21.15 -26.17 -17.32
N SER A 134 22.30 -26.05 -16.65
CA SER A 134 23.44 -25.24 -17.07
C SER A 134 24.21 -25.78 -18.28
N GLN A 135 24.10 -27.08 -18.57
CA GLN A 135 24.72 -27.76 -19.71
C GLN A 135 23.76 -27.97 -20.90
N ASN A 136 22.46 -27.70 -20.73
CA ASN A 136 21.50 -27.80 -21.82
C ASN A 136 21.88 -26.83 -22.96
N GLY A 137 22.28 -27.40 -24.10
CA GLY A 137 22.69 -26.65 -25.28
C GLY A 137 24.11 -26.07 -25.20
N ALA A 138 24.95 -26.51 -24.25
CA ALA A 138 26.36 -26.14 -24.17
C ALA A 138 27.18 -26.69 -25.35
N ASP A 139 26.77 -27.85 -25.86
CA ASP A 139 27.33 -28.57 -27.01
C ASP A 139 26.89 -28.00 -28.37
N ILE A 140 25.91 -27.09 -28.39
CA ILE A 140 25.42 -26.46 -29.62
C ILE A 140 26.53 -25.54 -30.18
N PRO A 141 27.12 -25.88 -31.34
CA PRO A 141 28.27 -25.13 -31.88
C PRO A 141 27.87 -23.73 -32.35
N ASN A 142 26.63 -23.57 -32.82
CA ASN A 142 26.09 -22.30 -33.28
C ASN A 142 24.69 -22.08 -32.68
N LYS A 143 24.66 -21.51 -31.46
CA LYS A 143 23.42 -21.20 -30.74
C LYS A 143 22.48 -20.27 -31.52
N PRO A 144 22.97 -19.21 -32.19
CA PRO A 144 22.14 -18.39 -33.07
C PRO A 144 21.40 -19.20 -34.15
N LEU A 145 22.12 -20.06 -34.89
CA LEU A 145 21.51 -20.90 -35.94
C LEU A 145 20.53 -21.92 -35.35
N PHE A 146 20.81 -22.46 -34.16
CA PHE A 146 19.88 -23.35 -33.48
C PHE A 146 18.55 -22.65 -33.14
N ILE A 147 18.59 -21.41 -32.63
CA ILE A 147 17.40 -20.59 -32.35
C ILE A 147 16.62 -20.27 -33.64
N GLU A 148 17.32 -20.01 -34.75
CA GLU A 148 16.74 -19.83 -36.08
C GLU A 148 16.00 -21.07 -36.56
N ASN A 149 16.65 -22.24 -36.47
CA ASN A 149 16.06 -23.52 -36.87
C ASN A 149 14.84 -23.91 -36.02
N LEU A 150 14.79 -23.44 -34.77
CA LEU A 150 13.61 -23.61 -33.90
C LEU A 150 12.47 -22.62 -34.19
N GLY A 151 12.65 -21.69 -35.13
CA GLY A 151 11.67 -20.64 -35.42
C GLY A 151 11.51 -19.62 -34.28
N LEU A 152 12.42 -19.61 -33.30
CA LEU A 152 12.35 -18.72 -32.13
C LEU A 152 12.92 -17.34 -32.40
N THR A 153 13.51 -17.12 -33.57
CA THR A 153 14.11 -15.84 -33.95
C THR A 153 13.06 -14.74 -34.01
N GLU A 154 11.92 -14.99 -34.63
CA GLU A 154 10.80 -14.03 -34.63
C GLU A 154 10.20 -13.86 -33.24
N THR A 155 10.10 -14.91 -32.42
CA THR A 155 9.59 -14.81 -31.04
C THR A 155 10.47 -13.91 -30.15
N ILE A 156 11.80 -13.97 -30.32
CA ILE A 156 12.75 -13.11 -29.60
C ILE A 156 12.75 -11.68 -30.15
N GLN A 157 12.50 -11.49 -31.46
CA GLN A 157 12.42 -10.18 -32.11
C GLN A 157 11.05 -9.49 -31.94
N ASN A 158 9.97 -10.25 -31.80
CA ASN A 158 8.61 -9.77 -31.50
C ASN A 158 8.41 -9.44 -30.01
N LEU A 159 9.42 -9.69 -29.16
CA LEU A 159 9.49 -9.16 -27.81
C LEU A 159 9.70 -7.63 -27.84
N PHE A 160 9.34 -6.95 -26.76
CA PHE A 160 9.60 -5.51 -26.62
C PHE A 160 11.10 -5.22 -26.89
N PRO A 161 11.44 -4.37 -27.87
CA PRO A 161 12.78 -4.32 -28.43
C PRO A 161 13.83 -3.82 -27.43
N VAL A 162 15.06 -4.34 -27.54
CA VAL A 162 16.20 -3.86 -26.73
C VAL A 162 16.41 -2.37 -27.00
N GLY A 163 16.57 -1.60 -25.93
CA GLY A 163 16.71 -0.14 -26.01
C GLY A 163 15.41 0.64 -25.91
N ALA A 164 14.23 0.01 -25.97
CA ALA A 164 12.99 0.74 -25.73
C ALA A 164 12.77 0.98 -24.22
N PRO A 165 12.38 2.20 -23.80
CA PRO A 165 12.04 2.49 -22.41
C PRO A 165 10.82 1.70 -21.95
N ILE A 166 10.90 1.10 -20.76
CA ILE A 166 9.81 0.33 -20.14
C ILE A 166 9.43 1.01 -18.82
N PRO A 167 8.16 1.40 -18.62
CA PRO A 167 7.70 1.91 -17.34
C PRO A 167 7.58 0.77 -16.32
N TRP A 168 8.37 0.83 -15.26
CA TRP A 168 8.45 -0.21 -14.23
C TRP A 168 7.91 0.30 -12.88
N PRO A 169 6.96 -0.42 -12.25
CA PRO A 169 6.23 0.06 -11.06
C PRO A 169 6.96 -0.15 -9.73
N SER A 170 8.23 -0.57 -9.73
CA SER A 170 8.99 -0.90 -8.52
C SER A 170 10.39 -0.31 -8.56
N ASP A 171 10.99 -0.07 -7.39
CA ASP A 171 12.41 0.31 -7.27
C ASP A 171 13.37 -0.88 -7.42
N ILE A 172 12.85 -2.11 -7.37
CA ILE A 172 13.66 -3.33 -7.57
C ILE A 172 13.71 -3.63 -9.07
N ILE A 173 14.88 -3.44 -9.68
CA ILE A 173 15.07 -3.66 -11.12
C ILE A 173 15.28 -5.15 -11.42
N PRO A 174 14.53 -5.76 -12.36
CA PRO A 174 14.72 -7.15 -12.74
C PRO A 174 16.10 -7.41 -13.37
N ALA A 175 16.60 -8.64 -13.22
CA ALA A 175 17.82 -9.07 -13.88
C ALA A 175 17.71 -8.95 -15.42
N GLY A 176 18.78 -8.47 -16.07
CA GLY A 176 18.80 -8.21 -17.51
C GLY A 176 18.31 -6.81 -17.92
N TYR A 177 17.88 -6.00 -16.95
CA TYR A 177 17.47 -4.60 -17.16
C TYR A 177 18.34 -3.66 -16.33
N THR A 178 18.35 -2.39 -16.71
CA THR A 178 18.96 -1.31 -15.93
C THR A 178 18.06 -0.09 -15.93
N ILE A 179 18.15 0.74 -14.89
CA ILE A 179 17.41 2.01 -14.80
C ILE A 179 17.97 3.04 -15.79
N MET A 180 17.14 3.91 -16.33
CA MET A 180 17.55 4.90 -17.34
C MET A 180 17.92 6.24 -16.71
N GLN A 181 19.21 6.45 -16.41
CA GLN A 181 19.72 7.60 -15.63
C GLN A 181 20.91 8.32 -16.27
N GLY A 182 21.11 8.22 -17.59
CA GLY A 182 22.21 8.91 -18.25
C GLY A 182 23.55 8.17 -18.20
N GLN A 183 23.57 6.91 -17.76
CA GLN A 183 24.82 6.17 -17.56
C GLN A 183 25.41 5.62 -18.87
N PRO A 184 26.75 5.52 -18.99
CA PRO A 184 27.40 4.87 -20.11
C PRO A 184 27.24 3.35 -20.05
N PHE A 185 27.42 2.67 -21.20
CA PHE A 185 27.50 1.22 -21.30
C PHE A 185 28.55 0.76 -22.32
N ASP A 186 29.02 -0.48 -22.18
CA ASP A 186 29.94 -1.10 -23.13
C ASP A 186 29.20 -1.60 -24.38
N LYS A 187 29.48 -0.98 -25.52
CA LYS A 187 28.85 -1.30 -26.82
C LYS A 187 29.24 -2.69 -27.35
N SER A 188 30.41 -3.20 -26.97
CA SER A 188 30.87 -4.54 -27.36
C SER A 188 30.12 -5.61 -26.58
N VAL A 189 29.78 -5.34 -25.32
CA VAL A 189 29.00 -6.24 -24.47
C VAL A 189 27.51 -6.20 -24.84
N TYR A 190 26.98 -5.03 -25.19
CA TYR A 190 25.55 -4.83 -25.51
C TYR A 190 25.34 -4.29 -26.94
N PRO A 191 25.60 -5.10 -27.98
CA PRO A 191 25.55 -4.64 -29.37
C PRO A 191 24.14 -4.26 -29.83
N LEU A 192 23.08 -4.89 -29.29
CA LEU A 192 21.70 -4.52 -29.59
C LEU A 192 21.32 -3.17 -28.96
N LEU A 193 21.73 -2.93 -27.72
CA LEU A 193 21.54 -1.63 -27.07
C LEU A 193 22.34 -0.52 -27.77
N ALA A 194 23.53 -0.83 -28.29
CA ALA A 194 24.34 0.08 -29.10
C ALA A 194 23.66 0.49 -30.42
N LYS A 195 22.78 -0.34 -30.99
CA LYS A 195 21.97 0.05 -32.15
C LYS A 195 20.90 1.09 -31.77
N ALA A 196 20.31 0.97 -30.58
CA ALA A 196 19.32 1.93 -30.08
C ALA A 196 19.97 3.24 -29.59
N TYR A 197 21.12 3.14 -28.92
CA TYR A 197 21.88 4.27 -28.39
C TYR A 197 23.33 4.26 -28.92
N PRO A 198 23.58 4.75 -30.15
CA PRO A 198 24.91 4.73 -30.76
C PRO A 198 25.99 5.51 -30.00
N SER A 199 25.57 6.47 -29.16
CA SER A 199 26.44 7.22 -28.25
C SER A 199 27.14 6.34 -27.22
N GLY A 200 26.61 5.14 -26.91
CA GLY A 200 27.06 4.32 -25.79
C GLY A 200 26.59 4.86 -24.43
N VAL A 201 25.58 5.74 -24.42
CA VAL A 201 25.00 6.33 -23.21
C VAL A 201 23.49 6.14 -23.24
N ILE A 202 22.93 5.60 -22.15
CA ILE A 202 21.49 5.44 -21.97
C ILE A 202 20.89 6.81 -21.64
N LEU A 203 19.71 7.12 -22.18
CA LEU A 203 19.03 8.39 -21.89
C LEU A 203 18.65 8.50 -20.40
N ASP A 204 18.79 9.68 -19.80
CA ASP A 204 18.23 9.95 -18.47
C ASP A 204 16.73 10.27 -18.61
N MET A 205 15.89 9.42 -18.04
CA MET A 205 14.43 9.51 -18.15
C MET A 205 13.75 10.00 -16.86
N ARG A 206 14.52 10.35 -15.82
CA ARG A 206 13.95 10.87 -14.56
C ARG A 206 13.28 12.21 -14.79
N GLY A 207 12.01 12.33 -14.39
CA GLY A 207 11.20 13.54 -14.61
C GLY A 207 10.71 13.75 -16.05
N TRP A 208 11.11 12.89 -17.00
CA TRP A 208 10.75 13.04 -18.41
C TRP A 208 9.50 12.24 -18.79
N THR A 209 8.66 12.84 -19.62
CA THR A 209 7.53 12.16 -20.27
C THR A 209 7.86 11.87 -21.73
N ILE A 210 7.56 10.66 -22.19
CA ILE A 210 7.76 10.28 -23.59
C ILE A 210 6.70 10.95 -24.46
N LYS A 211 7.16 11.71 -25.46
CA LYS A 211 6.34 12.32 -26.50
C LYS A 211 6.75 11.74 -27.84
N GLY A 212 5.77 11.32 -28.64
CA GLY A 212 6.02 10.86 -30.01
C GLY A 212 6.76 11.94 -30.81
N LYS A 213 7.82 11.54 -31.53
CA LYS A 213 8.57 12.48 -32.36
C LYS A 213 7.62 13.08 -33.40
N PRO A 214 7.50 14.42 -33.50
CA PRO A 214 6.68 15.05 -34.54
C PRO A 214 7.26 14.77 -35.93
N ALA A 215 6.42 14.90 -36.96
CA ALA A 215 6.83 14.68 -38.35
C ALA A 215 8.04 15.55 -38.76
N SER A 216 8.19 16.74 -38.18
CA SER A 216 9.29 17.67 -38.43
C SER A 216 9.60 18.51 -37.18
N GLY A 217 10.71 19.26 -37.22
CA GLY A 217 11.08 20.25 -36.18
C GLY A 217 11.80 19.69 -34.95
N ARG A 218 11.96 18.36 -34.81
CA ARG A 218 12.71 17.73 -33.72
C ARG A 218 13.49 16.49 -34.15
N ALA A 219 14.64 16.27 -33.51
CA ALA A 219 15.42 15.04 -33.63
C ALA A 219 14.92 13.97 -32.64
N VAL A 220 15.21 12.68 -32.93
CA VAL A 220 14.95 11.58 -31.99
C VAL A 220 15.83 11.79 -30.73
N LEU A 221 15.28 11.52 -29.55
CA LEU A 221 15.90 11.78 -28.22
C LEU A 221 16.17 13.25 -27.88
N SER A 222 15.73 14.21 -28.68
CA SER A 222 15.79 15.63 -28.29
C SER A 222 14.90 15.90 -27.07
N GLN A 223 15.35 16.77 -26.16
CA GLN A 223 14.58 17.22 -25.00
C GLN A 223 13.75 18.46 -25.33
N GLU A 224 12.62 18.63 -24.66
CA GLU A 224 11.75 19.80 -24.76
C GLU A 224 11.28 20.13 -23.34
N MET A 225 11.58 21.34 -22.87
CA MET A 225 11.15 21.79 -21.55
C MET A 225 9.63 22.00 -21.52
N ASP A 226 9.06 21.94 -20.33
CA ASP A 226 7.67 22.27 -20.10
C ASP A 226 7.39 23.75 -20.39
N GLY A 227 6.12 24.07 -20.67
CA GLY A 227 5.74 25.42 -21.01
C GLY A 227 4.24 25.57 -21.11
N ASN A 228 3.73 26.70 -20.63
CA ASN A 228 2.32 27.02 -20.77
C ASN A 228 2.02 27.54 -22.19
N LYS A 229 0.83 27.23 -22.69
CA LYS A 229 0.38 27.76 -23.98
C LYS A 229 0.13 29.27 -23.85
N SER A 230 0.50 30.03 -24.88
CA SER A 230 0.19 31.46 -24.98
C SER A 230 -1.31 31.70 -24.80
N HIS A 231 -1.66 32.59 -23.86
CA HIS A 231 -3.04 32.96 -23.55
C HIS A 231 -3.12 34.38 -22.95
N THR A 232 -4.33 34.92 -22.83
CA THR A 232 -4.61 36.24 -22.26
C THR A 232 -5.81 36.14 -21.31
N HIS A 233 -5.95 37.11 -20.40
CA HIS A 233 -7.09 37.22 -19.48
C HIS A 233 -7.86 38.50 -19.73
N THR A 234 -9.17 38.47 -19.45
CA THR A 234 -9.95 39.70 -19.30
C THR A 234 -9.78 40.23 -17.88
N ALA A 235 -9.67 41.55 -17.74
CA ALA A 235 -9.57 42.22 -16.45
C ALA A 235 -10.54 43.40 -16.39
N ARG A 236 -11.00 43.75 -15.19
CA ARG A 236 -11.87 44.91 -14.93
C ARG A 236 -11.38 45.70 -13.73
N ALA A 237 -11.41 47.03 -13.83
CA ALA A 237 -11.33 47.92 -12.69
C ALA A 237 -12.74 48.20 -12.18
N LEU A 238 -12.88 48.36 -10.87
CA LEU A 238 -14.15 48.76 -10.25
C LEU A 238 -14.24 50.28 -10.16
N ASP A 239 -15.47 50.80 -10.22
CA ASP A 239 -15.71 52.22 -10.01
C ASP A 239 -15.29 52.65 -8.60
N THR A 240 -14.68 53.83 -8.50
CA THR A 240 -14.20 54.41 -7.24
C THR A 240 -14.83 55.78 -7.04
N ASP A 241 -15.63 55.93 -5.98
CA ASP A 241 -16.14 57.22 -5.55
C ASP A 241 -15.04 58.00 -4.81
N LEU A 242 -14.70 59.18 -5.32
CA LEU A 242 -13.70 60.07 -4.71
C LEU A 242 -14.28 60.88 -3.54
N GLY A 243 -15.59 60.87 -3.34
CA GLY A 243 -16.33 61.57 -2.29
C GLY A 243 -16.33 63.10 -2.44
N THR A 244 -17.10 63.78 -1.60
CA THR A 244 -17.23 65.24 -1.61
C THR A 244 -15.96 65.94 -1.11
N LYS A 245 -15.64 67.12 -1.67
CA LYS A 245 -14.53 67.99 -1.25
C LYS A 245 -15.06 69.41 -1.06
N SER A 246 -14.58 70.10 -0.02
CA SER A 246 -14.91 71.51 0.24
C SER A 246 -13.91 72.43 -0.45
N THR A 247 -14.39 73.55 -0.99
CA THR A 247 -13.53 74.60 -1.54
C THR A 247 -12.90 75.42 -0.42
N SER A 248 -11.90 76.24 -0.76
CA SER A 248 -11.44 77.31 0.13
C SER A 248 -12.56 78.33 0.37
N SER A 249 -12.46 79.05 1.50
CA SER A 249 -13.36 80.16 1.83
C SER A 249 -12.97 81.43 1.06
N PHE A 250 -13.96 82.20 0.62
CA PHE A 250 -13.77 83.50 0.00
C PHE A 250 -14.75 84.51 0.62
N ASP A 251 -14.23 85.65 1.08
CA ASP A 251 -15.00 86.72 1.72
C ASP A 251 -15.11 87.94 0.80
N TYR A 252 -16.35 88.38 0.55
CA TYR A 252 -16.64 89.56 -0.26
C TYR A 252 -16.40 90.88 0.50
N GLY A 253 -16.31 90.85 1.83
CA GLY A 253 -16.25 92.01 2.70
C GLY A 253 -17.50 92.90 2.61
N THR A 254 -17.34 94.19 2.91
CA THR A 254 -18.44 95.18 2.85
C THR A 254 -18.53 95.86 1.49
N LYS A 255 -19.75 96.02 0.95
CA LYS A 255 -20.04 96.76 -0.29
C LYS A 255 -21.03 97.90 -0.02
N GLY A 256 -20.84 99.05 -0.66
CA GLY A 256 -21.74 100.22 -0.56
C GLY A 256 -22.80 100.25 -1.65
N SER A 257 -23.92 100.92 -1.40
CA SER A 257 -24.97 101.20 -2.40
C SER A 257 -24.70 102.50 -3.16
N SER A 258 -25.32 102.67 -4.34
CA SER A 258 -25.38 103.98 -5.00
C SER A 258 -26.23 104.97 -4.18
N SER A 259 -26.00 106.27 -4.37
CA SER A 259 -26.79 107.32 -3.72
C SER A 259 -28.07 107.60 -4.51
N GLY A 260 -29.22 107.65 -3.82
CA GLY A 260 -30.53 107.89 -4.41
C GLY A 260 -31.58 108.22 -3.35
N GLY A 261 -32.84 108.44 -3.76
CA GLY A 261 -33.95 108.71 -2.84
C GLY A 261 -34.25 110.20 -2.58
N GLY A 262 -33.56 111.12 -3.27
CA GLY A 262 -33.89 112.54 -3.24
C GLY A 262 -35.28 112.79 -3.82
N HIS A 263 -36.17 113.35 -3.02
CA HIS A 263 -37.52 113.73 -3.42
C HIS A 263 -37.95 114.97 -2.64
N VAL A 264 -38.92 115.71 -3.18
CA VAL A 264 -39.48 116.92 -2.57
C VAL A 264 -40.94 116.65 -2.18
N HIS A 265 -41.36 117.18 -1.04
CA HIS A 265 -42.76 117.23 -0.64
C HIS A 265 -43.22 118.69 -0.73
N GLU A 266 -44.37 118.92 -1.34
CA GLU A 266 -44.99 120.24 -1.44
C GLU A 266 -46.20 120.31 -0.51
N PHE A 267 -46.30 121.36 0.28
CA PHE A 267 -47.50 121.68 1.04
C PHE A 267 -48.09 122.99 0.50
N GLY A 268 -49.40 123.16 0.56
CA GLY A 268 -50.09 124.34 0.04
C GLY A 268 -50.34 125.41 1.11
N SER A 269 -49.50 126.46 1.10
CA SER A 269 -49.63 127.89 1.47
C SER A 269 -50.56 128.44 2.57
N TYR A 270 -50.01 129.48 3.22
CA TYR A 270 -50.45 130.31 4.36
C TYR A 270 -51.82 130.99 4.24
N VAL A 271 -52.64 130.95 5.31
CA VAL A 271 -53.76 131.88 5.55
C VAL A 271 -53.54 132.53 6.91
N ASN A 272 -53.43 133.86 6.96
CA ASN A 272 -53.40 134.63 8.19
C ASN A 272 -54.57 135.61 8.17
N SER A 273 -55.52 135.48 9.09
CA SER A 273 -56.61 136.45 9.26
C SER A 273 -56.14 137.57 10.18
N TYR A 274 -56.03 138.78 9.64
CA TYR A 274 -55.92 139.98 10.44
C TYR A 274 -57.33 140.20 11.04
N TRP A 275 -57.46 139.97 12.35
CA TRP A 275 -58.64 140.20 13.22
C TRP A 275 -59.64 139.03 13.42
N GLY A 276 -59.44 138.24 14.48
CA GLY A 276 -60.53 138.08 15.46
C GLY A 276 -61.18 136.71 15.74
N ASP A 277 -60.47 135.57 15.70
CA ASP A 277 -60.69 134.44 16.64
C ASP A 277 -59.47 133.48 16.65
N SER A 278 -59.38 132.71 17.73
CA SER A 278 -58.13 132.21 18.31
C SER A 278 -57.95 130.70 18.16
N ASN A 279 -56.67 130.30 18.14
CA ASN A 279 -56.14 128.97 18.47
C ASN A 279 -56.31 127.85 17.42
N HIS A 280 -55.79 128.10 16.22
CA HIS A 280 -55.30 127.00 15.37
C HIS A 280 -53.83 127.25 15.01
N THR A 281 -52.94 126.43 15.56
CA THR A 281 -51.58 126.25 15.01
C THR A 281 -51.68 125.22 13.90
N SER A 282 -51.91 125.69 12.66
CA SER A 282 -51.79 124.86 11.48
C SER A 282 -50.65 125.39 10.60
N PHE A 283 -49.65 124.53 10.41
CA PHE A 283 -48.39 124.82 9.73
C PHE A 283 -48.62 124.96 8.21
N LEU A 284 -48.14 126.06 7.61
CA LEU A 284 -48.17 126.32 6.17
C LEU A 284 -46.77 126.67 5.63
N THR A 285 -46.49 126.25 4.40
CA THR A 285 -45.18 126.17 3.73
C THR A 285 -44.61 127.52 3.27
N GLY A 286 -43.27 127.66 3.30
CA GLY A 286 -42.52 128.78 2.69
C GLY A 286 -41.69 129.67 3.63
N GLY A 287 -41.84 129.56 4.95
CA GLY A 287 -41.13 130.40 5.94
C GLY A 287 -39.72 129.93 6.34
N GLY A 288 -39.00 129.18 5.50
CA GLY A 288 -37.72 128.55 5.87
C GLY A 288 -37.83 127.48 6.98
N ALA A 289 -39.05 127.03 7.29
CA ALA A 289 -39.30 125.99 8.26
C ALA A 289 -38.80 124.64 7.72
N TRP A 290 -37.83 124.05 8.42
CA TRP A 290 -37.34 122.70 8.13
C TRP A 290 -38.25 121.69 8.80
N THR A 291 -38.58 120.60 8.10
CA THR A 291 -39.20 119.43 8.73
C THR A 291 -38.20 118.83 9.74
N LYS A 292 -38.70 118.09 10.75
CA LYS A 292 -37.81 117.29 11.61
C LYS A 292 -37.13 116.19 10.79
N VAL A 293 -35.95 115.73 11.24
CA VAL A 293 -35.26 114.59 10.60
C VAL A 293 -36.20 113.38 10.55
N ALA A 294 -36.44 112.89 9.34
CA ALA A 294 -37.24 111.73 9.02
C ALA A 294 -36.71 111.10 7.73
N GLY A 295 -37.03 109.83 7.48
CA GLY A 295 -36.57 109.13 6.28
C GLY A 295 -35.31 108.28 6.47
N ASP A 296 -34.81 108.11 7.70
CA ASP A 296 -33.87 107.04 8.01
C ASP A 296 -34.54 105.69 7.74
N HIS A 297 -34.04 104.99 6.74
CA HIS A 297 -34.54 103.68 6.34
C HIS A 297 -33.37 102.81 5.90
N THR A 298 -33.60 101.50 5.94
CA THR A 298 -32.67 100.50 5.45
C THR A 298 -33.37 99.64 4.41
N HIS A 299 -32.63 99.22 3.40
CA HIS A 299 -33.11 98.26 2.42
C HIS A 299 -32.60 96.86 2.74
N THR A 300 -33.45 95.86 2.52
CA THR A 300 -33.02 94.47 2.45
C THR A 300 -32.66 94.15 1.01
N THR A 301 -31.41 93.78 0.75
CA THR A 301 -30.95 93.34 -0.58
C THR A 301 -30.64 91.84 -0.54
N TRP A 302 -31.40 91.06 -1.31
CA TRP A 302 -31.14 89.64 -1.49
C TRP A 302 -30.10 89.43 -2.60
N ILE A 303 -28.92 88.89 -2.26
CA ILE A 303 -27.85 88.59 -3.24
C ILE A 303 -28.14 87.28 -3.99
N GLY A 304 -28.62 86.27 -3.26
CA GLY A 304 -28.95 84.95 -3.81
C GLY A 304 -27.79 83.95 -3.82
N PRO A 305 -28.10 82.65 -3.99
CA PRO A 305 -27.10 81.60 -4.11
C PRO A 305 -26.42 81.62 -5.49
N HIS A 306 -25.18 81.17 -5.55
CA HIS A 306 -24.47 80.91 -6.81
C HIS A 306 -23.69 79.59 -6.72
N GLY A 307 -23.32 79.05 -7.88
CA GLY A 307 -22.50 77.84 -7.99
C GLY A 307 -21.37 78.05 -8.98
N HIS A 308 -20.33 77.22 -8.86
CA HIS A 308 -19.17 77.20 -9.77
C HIS A 308 -19.03 75.81 -10.38
N THR A 309 -18.38 75.72 -11.53
CA THR A 309 -17.96 74.45 -12.15
C THR A 309 -16.43 74.33 -12.11
N MET A 310 -15.91 73.11 -11.96
CA MET A 310 -14.48 72.83 -11.89
C MET A 310 -14.14 71.65 -12.80
N TYR A 311 -13.14 71.81 -13.65
CA TYR A 311 -12.65 70.74 -14.52
C TYR A 311 -11.51 69.98 -13.81
N ILE A 312 -11.64 68.65 -13.68
CA ILE A 312 -10.67 67.80 -12.97
C ILE A 312 -9.60 67.22 -13.92
N GLY A 313 -9.97 66.88 -15.15
CA GLY A 313 -9.07 66.30 -16.16
C GLY A 313 -8.94 64.76 -16.11
N PRO A 314 -8.36 64.15 -17.17
CA PRO A 314 -8.11 62.71 -17.23
C PRO A 314 -6.92 62.30 -16.34
N HIS A 315 -6.94 61.08 -15.82
CA HIS A 315 -5.82 60.45 -15.12
C HIS A 315 -5.77 58.95 -15.45
N GLY A 316 -4.68 58.26 -15.06
CA GLY A 316 -4.48 56.84 -15.31
C GLY A 316 -3.86 56.12 -14.12
N HIS A 317 -3.74 54.79 -14.24
CA HIS A 317 -3.21 53.91 -13.20
C HIS A 317 -2.18 52.95 -13.78
N VAL A 318 -1.21 52.54 -12.96
CA VAL A 318 -0.31 51.44 -13.29
C VAL A 318 -0.96 50.13 -12.86
N VAL A 319 -0.96 49.14 -13.75
CA VAL A 319 -1.46 47.79 -13.47
C VAL A 319 -0.28 46.82 -13.53
N ILE A 320 -0.08 46.06 -12.45
CA ILE A 320 0.93 45.02 -12.34
C ILE A 320 0.17 43.70 -12.19
N VAL A 321 0.57 42.69 -12.97
CA VAL A 321 0.08 41.32 -12.85
C VAL A 321 1.24 40.48 -12.35
N ASP A 322 1.14 40.00 -11.11
CA ASP A 322 2.16 39.15 -10.50
C ASP A 322 2.15 37.75 -11.13
N ALA A 323 3.30 37.07 -11.05
CA ALA A 323 3.44 35.71 -11.56
C ALA A 323 2.62 34.72 -10.72
N GLU A 324 1.95 33.78 -11.38
CA GLU A 324 1.15 32.74 -10.76
C GLU A 324 1.48 31.38 -11.41
N GLY A 325 1.62 30.33 -10.59
CA GLY A 325 1.89 28.98 -11.05
C GLY A 325 2.88 28.20 -10.19
N ASN A 326 3.15 26.96 -10.60
CA ASN A 326 4.13 26.07 -9.99
C ASN A 326 5.48 26.18 -10.71
N VAL A 327 6.51 25.53 -10.16
CA VAL A 327 7.86 25.44 -10.77
C VAL A 327 7.82 24.73 -12.12
N GLU A 328 6.91 23.75 -12.30
CA GLU A 328 6.74 22.99 -13.54
C GLU A 328 5.27 23.00 -14.00
N THR A 329 5.09 22.97 -15.32
CA THR A 329 3.79 22.78 -15.97
C THR A 329 3.49 21.28 -16.07
N THR A 330 2.63 20.77 -15.19
CA THR A 330 2.33 19.34 -15.11
C THR A 330 0.93 19.01 -15.62
N VAL A 331 0.78 17.81 -16.20
CA VAL A 331 -0.51 17.12 -16.31
C VAL A 331 -0.61 16.05 -15.22
N LYS A 332 -1.82 15.55 -14.93
CA LYS A 332 -1.97 14.40 -14.02
C LYS A 332 -1.10 13.24 -14.52
N ASN A 333 -0.21 12.75 -13.65
CA ASN A 333 0.75 11.71 -13.98
C ASN A 333 0.94 10.76 -12.78
N ILE A 334 1.53 9.60 -13.05
CA ILE A 334 1.92 8.59 -12.05
C ILE A 334 3.40 8.28 -12.27
N ALA A 335 4.18 8.26 -11.19
CA ALA A 335 5.61 7.96 -11.26
C ALA A 335 5.84 6.46 -11.50
N PHE A 336 6.66 6.16 -12.51
CA PHE A 336 7.23 4.84 -12.80
C PHE A 336 8.73 5.00 -13.01
N ASN A 337 9.51 3.98 -12.67
CA ASN A 337 10.92 3.93 -13.01
C ASN A 337 11.06 3.52 -14.47
N TYR A 338 11.66 4.35 -15.31
CA TYR A 338 12.02 3.92 -16.67
C TYR A 338 13.24 3.01 -16.61
N ILE A 339 13.06 1.77 -17.09
CA ILE A 339 14.12 0.78 -17.25
C ILE A 339 14.31 0.44 -18.72
N VAL A 340 15.46 -0.14 -19.06
CA VAL A 340 15.77 -0.61 -20.41
C VAL A 340 16.39 -2.00 -20.36
N ARG A 341 16.01 -2.85 -21.31
CA ARG A 341 16.60 -4.18 -21.50
C ARG A 341 18.03 -4.04 -22.05
N LEU A 342 18.97 -4.81 -21.51
CA LEU A 342 20.38 -4.75 -21.91
C LEU A 342 20.71 -5.62 -23.14
N ALA A 343 20.07 -6.80 -23.27
CA ALA A 343 20.34 -7.79 -24.31
C ALA A 343 19.08 -8.53 -24.80
#